data_AF-A0AA36H4K4-F1
#
_entry.id   AF-A0AA36H4K4-F1
#
_cell.length_a   1.000
_cell.length_b   1.000
_cell.length_c   1.000
_cell.angle_alpha   90.00
_cell.angle_beta   90.00
_cell.angle_gamma   90.00
#
_symmetry.space_group_name_H-M   'P 1'
#
loop_
_entity.id
_entity.type
_entity.pdbx_description
1 polymer ?
#
loop_
_entity_poly.entity_id
_entity_poly.type
_entity_poly.pdbx_seq_one_letter_code
_entity_poly.pdbx_strand_id
1 'polypeptide(L)'
;MTRVGVAAENESPSESSYSENDEKLQMDWYPFTNEEKQILLDSWKYLEPLKQSIGCDIYEMIFNQCPEARKLFPKMKFVHSKPDKKSCEFAFQALRFIQVIEGAVMSMDNLSALDPILDNLGRRHGKLEVNGKFRTYYWSTFLECSICIFRKTLTNCRKYPEKDIDKAIILWRYLLRDVMKKIKIGYNADISNRMNALSLDDRSYTLTSNRKESYPSDSNRTNDFDDIL
;
A
#
# COMPACT_ATOMS: atom_id res chain seq x y z
N MET A 1 7.88 70.82 19.11
CA MET A 1 7.06 70.28 18.01
C MET A 1 7.92 69.37 17.15
N THR A 2 7.69 68.06 17.27
CA THR A 2 7.68 67.04 16.21
C THR A 2 8.84 66.98 15.20
N ARG A 3 9.69 65.95 15.28
CA ARG A 3 9.63 64.78 14.37
C ARG A 3 10.56 63.66 14.86
N VAL A 4 9.96 62.56 15.27
CA VAL A 4 10.58 61.25 15.44
C VAL A 4 10.67 60.61 14.06
N GLY A 5 11.85 60.12 13.67
CA GLY A 5 12.04 59.25 12.52
C GLY A 5 12.56 57.90 13.00
N VAL A 6 11.68 56.92 13.09
CA VAL A 6 12.02 55.51 13.32
C VAL A 6 12.22 54.87 11.95
N ALA A 7 13.40 54.31 11.69
CA ALA A 7 13.60 53.37 10.60
C ALA A 7 13.06 52.01 11.06
N ALA A 8 12.01 51.52 10.40
CA ALA A 8 11.50 50.18 10.58
C ALA A 8 12.26 49.26 9.60
N GLU A 9 13.09 48.37 10.16
CA GLU A 9 13.63 47.23 9.43
C GLU A 9 12.50 46.20 9.28
N ASN A 10 12.02 46.03 8.05
CA ASN A 10 11.13 44.95 7.67
C ASN A 10 11.97 43.67 7.48
N GLU A 11 12.14 42.88 8.54
CA GLU A 11 12.49 41.47 8.39
C GLU A 11 11.19 40.67 8.22
N SER A 12 10.87 40.34 6.98
CA SER A 12 9.89 39.31 6.64
C SER A 12 10.47 37.92 6.98
N PRO A 13 9.81 37.10 7.82
CA PRO A 13 10.26 35.73 8.06
C PRO A 13 10.15 34.91 6.78
N SER A 14 11.21 34.19 6.44
CA SER A 14 11.28 33.28 5.31
C SER A 14 10.36 32.07 5.51
N GLU A 15 9.27 32.01 4.74
CA GLU A 15 8.29 30.90 4.71
C GLU A 15 8.82 29.58 4.09
N SER A 16 10.12 29.43 3.83
CA SER A 16 10.65 28.36 2.97
C SER A 16 11.26 27.15 3.69
N SER A 17 11.39 27.14 5.02
CA SER A 17 12.11 26.06 5.72
C SER A 17 11.23 25.05 6.46
N TYR A 18 9.92 25.30 6.55
CA TYR A 18 8.97 24.43 7.25
C TYR A 18 8.37 23.31 6.38
N SER A 19 8.56 23.32 5.05
CA SER A 19 7.88 22.37 4.15
C SER A 19 8.68 21.09 3.87
N GLU A 20 9.99 21.18 3.61
CA GLU A 20 10.75 20.01 3.14
C GLU A 20 11.07 19.00 4.24
N ASN A 21 11.38 19.44 5.46
CA ASN A 21 11.71 18.54 6.56
C ASN A 21 10.49 17.77 7.09
N ASP A 22 9.32 18.41 7.12
CA ASP A 22 8.08 17.77 7.55
C ASP A 22 7.53 16.80 6.48
N GLU A 23 7.62 17.13 5.19
CA GLU A 23 7.28 16.17 4.11
C GLU A 23 8.22 14.97 4.08
N LYS A 24 9.52 15.19 4.34
CA LYS A 24 10.52 14.11 4.41
C LYS A 24 10.28 13.19 5.61
N LEU A 25 9.98 13.75 6.79
CA LEU A 25 9.55 12.99 7.97
C LEU A 25 8.25 12.22 7.73
N GLN A 26 7.37 12.71 6.86
CA GLN A 26 6.10 12.05 6.53
C GLN A 26 6.28 10.79 5.66
N MET A 27 7.37 10.74 4.88
CA MET A 27 7.72 9.65 3.95
C MET A 27 8.60 8.54 4.56
N ASP A 28 9.20 8.78 5.71
CA ASP A 28 10.06 7.80 6.38
C ASP A 28 9.27 6.77 7.20
N TRP A 29 9.93 5.64 7.48
CA TRP A 29 9.38 4.60 8.34
C TRP A 29 9.22 5.10 9.78
N TYR A 30 8.17 4.66 10.48
CA TYR A 30 8.04 4.91 11.91
C TYR A 30 9.30 4.45 12.66
N PRO A 31 9.91 5.30 13.50
CA PRO A 31 11.18 5.00 14.16
C PRO A 31 10.97 4.08 15.37
N PHE A 32 10.73 2.79 15.11
CA PHE A 32 10.50 1.81 16.16
C PHE A 32 11.68 1.73 17.15
N THR A 33 11.39 1.81 18.45
CA THR A 33 12.38 1.50 19.49
C THR A 33 12.72 0.02 19.49
N ASN A 34 13.83 -0.37 20.13
CA ASN A 34 14.19 -1.78 20.25
C ASN A 34 13.12 -2.61 20.98
N GLU A 35 12.47 -2.04 21.99
CA GLU A 35 11.37 -2.67 22.70
C GLU A 35 10.14 -2.86 21.81
N GLU A 36 9.81 -1.88 20.97
CA GLU A 36 8.70 -1.97 20.02
C GLU A 36 8.97 -3.01 18.93
N LYS A 37 10.20 -3.02 18.39
CA LYS A 37 10.65 -4.07 17.46
C LYS A 37 10.50 -5.45 18.07
N GLN A 38 10.92 -5.62 19.31
CA GLN A 38 10.82 -6.90 20.01
C GLN A 38 9.37 -7.36 20.16
N ILE A 39 8.42 -6.45 20.42
CA ILE A 39 6.99 -6.78 20.48
C ILE A 39 6.45 -7.23 19.12
N LEU A 40 6.84 -6.57 18.03
CA LEU A 40 6.49 -7.00 16.68
C LEU A 40 7.04 -8.40 16.38
N LEU A 41 8.32 -8.65 16.67
CA LEU A 41 8.95 -9.96 16.49
C LEU A 41 8.29 -11.04 17.36
N ASP A 42 7.99 -10.75 18.62
CA ASP A 42 7.37 -11.70 19.54
C ASP A 42 5.93 -12.01 19.17
N SER A 43 5.14 -11.01 18.78
CA SER A 43 3.78 -11.25 18.28
C SER A 43 3.79 -12.01 16.95
N TRP A 44 4.75 -11.76 16.07
CA TRP A 44 4.90 -12.48 14.81
C TRP A 44 5.10 -13.99 15.01
N LYS A 45 5.82 -14.43 16.05
CA LYS A 45 6.00 -15.87 16.37
C LYS A 45 4.66 -16.63 16.52
N TYR A 46 3.58 -15.93 16.86
CA TYR A 46 2.24 -16.50 16.98
C TYR A 46 1.39 -16.34 15.72
N LEU A 47 1.68 -15.33 14.89
CA LEU A 47 1.00 -15.10 13.62
C LEU A 47 1.59 -15.95 12.49
N GLU A 48 2.92 -16.11 12.45
CA GLU A 48 3.66 -16.78 11.39
C GLU A 48 3.17 -18.21 11.11
N PRO A 49 2.94 -19.09 12.11
CA PRO A 49 2.46 -20.45 11.83
C PRO A 49 1.08 -20.48 11.18
N LEU A 50 0.32 -19.38 11.30
CA LEU A 50 -1.04 -19.22 10.78
C LEU A 50 -1.08 -18.33 9.53
N LYS A 51 0.08 -17.90 9.00
CA LYS A 51 0.19 -16.85 7.97
C LYS A 51 -0.72 -17.06 6.76
N GLN A 52 -0.81 -18.29 6.25
CA GLN A 52 -1.70 -18.60 5.13
C GLN A 52 -3.18 -18.43 5.50
N SER A 53 -3.61 -18.94 6.66
CA SER A 53 -4.99 -18.80 7.15
C SER A 53 -5.34 -17.33 7.41
N ILE A 54 -4.41 -16.58 8.02
CA ILE A 54 -4.55 -15.14 8.26
C ILE A 54 -4.72 -14.39 6.94
N GLY A 55 -3.88 -14.66 5.94
CA GLY A 55 -4.01 -14.06 4.61
C GLY A 55 -5.37 -14.33 3.98
N CYS A 56 -5.85 -15.58 4.06
CA CYS A 56 -7.17 -15.98 3.57
C CYS A 56 -8.29 -15.23 4.30
N ASP A 57 -8.21 -15.10 5.61
CA ASP A 57 -9.23 -14.39 6.41
C ASP A 57 -9.24 -12.88 6.12
N ILE A 58 -8.07 -12.27 5.90
CA ILE A 58 -7.95 -10.87 5.48
C ILE A 58 -8.61 -10.66 4.12
N TYR A 59 -8.29 -11.48 3.12
CA TYR A 59 -8.89 -11.36 1.79
C TYR A 59 -10.40 -11.61 1.81
N GLU A 60 -10.88 -12.59 2.58
CA GLU A 60 -12.32 -12.80 2.74
C GLU A 60 -12.99 -11.56 3.34
N MET A 61 -12.41 -10.97 4.37
CA MET A 61 -12.94 -9.76 5.00
C MET A 61 -12.94 -8.57 4.02
N ILE A 62 -11.86 -8.40 3.24
CA ILE A 62 -11.79 -7.39 2.17
C ILE A 62 -12.89 -7.60 1.14
N PHE A 63 -13.08 -8.82 0.64
CA PHE A 63 -14.12 -9.11 -0.37
C PHE A 63 -15.54 -9.02 0.16
N ASN A 64 -15.73 -9.04 1.48
CA ASN A 64 -17.02 -8.76 2.11
C ASN A 64 -17.27 -7.25 2.25
N GLN A 65 -16.24 -6.44 2.52
CA GLN A 65 -16.36 -4.98 2.60
C GLN A 65 -16.36 -4.30 1.22
N CYS A 66 -15.62 -4.87 0.27
CA CYS A 66 -15.39 -4.37 -1.08
C CYS A 66 -15.66 -5.49 -2.11
N PRO A 67 -16.93 -5.87 -2.34
CA PRO A 67 -17.25 -6.95 -3.28
C PRO A 67 -16.74 -6.71 -4.71
N GLU A 68 -16.65 -5.46 -5.13
CA GLU A 68 -16.12 -5.05 -6.42
C GLU A 68 -14.61 -5.29 -6.58
N ALA A 69 -13.83 -5.36 -5.48
CA ALA A 69 -12.42 -5.72 -5.51
C ALA A 69 -12.17 -7.14 -6.07
N ARG A 70 -13.18 -8.02 -6.04
CA ARG A 70 -13.11 -9.37 -6.64
C ARG A 70 -12.80 -9.36 -8.13
N LYS A 71 -13.15 -8.27 -8.83
CA LYS A 71 -12.86 -8.09 -10.26
C LYS A 71 -11.35 -8.07 -10.56
N LEU A 72 -10.53 -7.76 -9.56
CA LEU A 72 -9.07 -7.85 -9.68
C LEU A 72 -8.63 -9.31 -9.82
N PHE A 73 -9.40 -10.28 -9.34
CA PHE A 73 -8.98 -11.68 -9.24
C PHE A 73 -9.82 -12.62 -10.12
N PRO A 74 -9.75 -12.50 -11.46
CA PRO A 74 -10.63 -13.23 -12.38
C PRO A 74 -10.43 -14.75 -12.34
N LYS A 75 -9.29 -15.23 -11.85
CA LYS A 75 -8.99 -16.67 -11.70
C LYS A 75 -9.48 -17.25 -10.37
N MET A 76 -9.89 -16.42 -9.40
CA MET A 76 -10.39 -16.92 -8.12
C MET A 76 -11.82 -17.45 -8.25
N LYS A 77 -12.07 -18.60 -7.63
CA LYS A 77 -13.41 -19.19 -7.57
C LYS A 77 -14.17 -18.63 -6.38
N PHE A 78 -15.43 -18.29 -6.60
CA PHE A 78 -16.35 -17.86 -5.56
C PHE A 78 -17.57 -18.80 -5.51
N VAL A 79 -17.88 -19.30 -4.33
CA VAL A 79 -19.02 -20.19 -4.06
C VAL A 79 -19.96 -19.45 -3.10
N HIS A 80 -21.23 -19.29 -3.48
CA HIS A 80 -22.21 -18.50 -2.70
C HIS A 80 -21.69 -17.11 -2.29
N SER A 81 -21.03 -16.41 -3.21
CA SER A 81 -20.43 -15.09 -2.99
C SER A 81 -19.30 -15.03 -1.95
N LYS A 82 -18.75 -16.18 -1.52
CA LYS A 82 -17.56 -16.29 -0.68
C LYS A 82 -16.39 -16.86 -1.47
N PRO A 83 -15.15 -16.44 -1.21
CA PRO A 83 -13.98 -17.04 -1.86
C PRO A 83 -13.88 -18.52 -1.49
N ASP A 84 -13.60 -19.37 -2.46
CA ASP A 84 -13.29 -20.77 -2.19
C ASP A 84 -11.91 -20.85 -1.52
N LYS A 85 -11.90 -20.93 -0.19
CA LYS A 85 -10.67 -21.05 0.61
C LYS A 85 -9.85 -22.30 0.31
N LYS A 86 -10.44 -23.31 -0.35
CA LYS A 86 -9.73 -24.53 -0.78
C LYS A 86 -9.13 -24.37 -2.18
N SER A 87 -9.47 -23.32 -2.91
CA SER A 87 -8.85 -23.05 -4.20
C SER A 87 -7.39 -22.64 -4.01
N CYS A 88 -6.51 -23.27 -4.79
CA CYS A 88 -5.08 -22.99 -4.75
C CYS A 88 -4.78 -21.54 -5.09
N GLU A 89 -5.55 -20.95 -6.01
CA GLU A 89 -5.39 -19.57 -6.49
C GLU A 89 -5.65 -18.55 -5.37
N PHE A 90 -6.71 -18.75 -4.58
CA PHE A 90 -7.02 -17.88 -3.45
C PHE A 90 -5.94 -17.97 -2.37
N ALA A 91 -5.60 -19.20 -1.98
CA ALA A 91 -4.59 -19.45 -0.96
C ALA A 91 -3.20 -18.93 -1.37
N PHE A 92 -2.84 -19.06 -2.65
CA PHE A 92 -1.59 -18.55 -3.21
C PHE A 92 -1.53 -17.02 -3.15
N GLN A 93 -2.59 -16.34 -3.59
CA GLN A 93 -2.64 -14.87 -3.54
C GLN A 93 -2.58 -14.36 -2.10
N ALA A 94 -3.34 -14.99 -1.20
CA ALA A 94 -3.32 -14.68 0.23
C ALA A 94 -1.92 -14.84 0.84
N LEU A 95 -1.19 -15.89 0.45
CA LEU A 95 0.16 -16.14 0.93
C LEU A 95 1.16 -15.10 0.41
N ARG A 96 1.15 -14.80 -0.89
CA ARG A 96 1.99 -13.77 -1.52
C ARG A 96 1.88 -12.44 -0.80
N PHE A 97 0.68 -12.12 -0.35
CA PHE A 97 0.41 -10.91 0.38
C PHE A 97 1.05 -10.92 1.77
N ILE A 98 0.85 -12.00 2.55
CA ILE A 98 1.45 -12.09 3.89
C ILE A 98 2.98 -12.14 3.82
N GLN A 99 3.56 -12.65 2.73
CA GLN A 99 5.01 -12.61 2.51
C GLN A 99 5.58 -11.18 2.45
N VAL A 100 4.80 -10.19 1.98
CA VAL A 100 5.23 -8.78 2.03
C VAL A 100 5.32 -8.31 3.49
N ILE A 101 4.35 -8.69 4.32
CA ILE A 101 4.36 -8.37 5.76
C ILE A 101 5.50 -9.10 6.48
N GLU A 102 5.71 -10.38 6.15
CA GLU A 102 6.82 -11.17 6.67
C GLU A 102 8.16 -10.52 6.31
N GLY A 103 8.33 -10.04 5.07
CA GLY A 103 9.52 -9.29 4.65
C GLY A 103 9.77 -8.05 5.51
N ALA A 104 8.70 -7.32 5.88
CA ALA A 104 8.77 -6.18 6.81
C ALA A 104 9.25 -6.59 8.20
N VAL A 105 8.70 -7.68 8.76
CA VAL A 105 9.14 -8.21 10.07
C VAL A 105 10.59 -8.68 10.03
N MET A 106 11.00 -9.36 8.97
CA MET A 106 12.37 -9.87 8.83
C MET A 106 13.39 -8.76 8.57
N SER A 107 12.92 -7.57 8.17
CA SER A 107 13.75 -6.39 7.88
C SER A 107 13.57 -5.29 8.93
N MET A 108 13.11 -5.61 10.15
CA MET A 108 12.83 -4.58 11.19
C MET A 108 14.03 -3.70 11.55
N ASP A 109 15.26 -4.18 11.34
CA ASP A 109 16.47 -3.37 11.55
C ASP A 109 16.90 -2.55 10.33
N ASN A 110 16.32 -2.82 9.16
CA ASN A 110 16.62 -2.13 7.92
C ASN A 110 15.41 -2.08 6.99
N LEU A 111 14.31 -1.45 7.43
CA LEU A 111 13.05 -1.41 6.69
C LEU A 111 13.19 -0.72 5.33
N SER A 112 14.12 0.21 5.17
CA SER A 112 14.40 0.89 3.90
C SER A 112 14.89 -0.06 2.80
N ALA A 113 15.39 -1.25 3.14
CA ALA A 113 15.72 -2.28 2.16
C ALA A 113 14.48 -2.76 1.35
N LEU A 114 13.27 -2.55 1.87
CA LEU A 114 12.03 -2.91 1.20
C LEU A 114 11.53 -1.83 0.25
N ASP A 115 12.01 -0.58 0.36
CA ASP A 115 11.52 0.55 -0.42
C ASP A 115 11.49 0.25 -1.94
N PRO A 116 12.53 -0.35 -2.57
CA PRO A 116 12.47 -0.68 -3.99
C PRO A 116 11.40 -1.72 -4.36
N ILE A 117 11.17 -2.71 -3.48
CA ILE A 117 10.19 -3.78 -3.70
C ILE A 117 8.78 -3.20 -3.59
N LEU A 118 8.53 -2.40 -2.55
CA LEU A 118 7.24 -1.77 -2.30
C LEU A 118 6.90 -0.73 -3.35
N ASP A 119 7.88 0.03 -3.81
CA ASP A 119 7.72 0.96 -4.92
C ASP A 119 7.31 0.25 -6.22
N ASN A 120 7.99 -0.85 -6.59
CA ASN A 120 7.62 -1.63 -7.77
C ASN A 120 6.20 -2.23 -7.65
N LEU A 121 5.83 -2.70 -6.46
CA LEU A 121 4.47 -3.16 -6.17
C LEU A 121 3.45 -2.03 -6.34
N GLY A 122 3.81 -0.82 -5.90
CA GLY A 122 3.03 0.40 -6.10
C GLY A 122 2.75 0.68 -7.57
N ARG A 123 3.78 0.66 -8.42
CA ARG A 123 3.63 0.92 -9.86
C ARG A 123 2.65 -0.05 -10.53
N ARG A 124 2.69 -1.32 -10.13
CA ARG A 124 1.73 -2.34 -10.61
C ARG A 124 0.29 -2.01 -10.23
N HIS A 125 0.08 -1.50 -9.01
CA HIS A 125 -1.24 -1.02 -8.58
C HIS A 125 -1.67 0.28 -9.30
N GLY A 126 -0.73 1.16 -9.65
CA GLY A 126 -1.01 2.36 -10.44
C GLY A 126 -1.59 2.01 -11.81
N LYS A 127 -0.99 1.04 -12.50
CA LYS A 127 -1.50 0.48 -13.77
C LYS A 127 -2.92 -0.06 -13.62
N LEU A 128 -3.24 -0.74 -12.50
CA LEU A 128 -4.58 -1.26 -12.24
C LEU A 128 -5.61 -0.15 -12.01
N GLU A 129 -5.23 0.98 -11.39
CA GLU A 129 -6.12 2.13 -11.20
C GLU A 129 -6.43 2.83 -12.53
N VAL A 130 -5.41 3.09 -13.35
CA VAL A 130 -5.60 3.70 -14.69
C VAL A 130 -6.55 2.86 -15.56
N ASN A 131 -6.49 1.53 -15.41
CA ASN A 131 -7.41 0.61 -16.08
C ASN A 131 -8.80 0.50 -15.41
N GLY A 132 -9.09 1.33 -14.42
CA GLY A 132 -10.36 1.37 -13.70
C GLY A 132 -10.62 0.16 -12.79
N LYS A 133 -9.63 -0.71 -12.57
CA LYS A 133 -9.77 -1.95 -11.78
C LYS A 133 -9.47 -1.75 -10.29
N PHE A 134 -8.55 -0.85 -9.96
CA PHE A 134 -8.18 -0.52 -8.58
C PHE A 134 -8.85 0.76 -8.08
N ARG A 135 -9.01 0.87 -6.76
CA ARG A 135 -9.54 2.06 -6.08
C ARG A 135 -8.70 2.37 -4.86
N THR A 136 -8.34 3.64 -4.68
CA THR A 136 -7.53 4.12 -3.56
C THR A 136 -8.05 3.74 -2.16
N TYR A 137 -9.35 3.64 -1.93
CA TYR A 137 -9.90 3.24 -0.62
C TYR A 137 -9.69 1.76 -0.27
N TYR A 138 -9.26 0.93 -1.23
CA TYR A 138 -8.86 -0.45 -0.93
C TYR A 138 -7.67 -0.48 0.05
N TRP A 139 -6.79 0.53 0.02
CA TRP A 139 -5.67 0.64 0.97
C TRP A 139 -6.14 0.74 2.42
N SER A 140 -7.12 1.60 2.71
CA SER A 140 -7.65 1.75 4.08
C SER A 140 -8.41 0.50 4.52
N THR A 141 -9.25 -0.06 3.64
CA THR A 141 -9.96 -1.31 3.89
C THR A 141 -8.98 -2.43 4.24
N PHE A 142 -7.91 -2.52 3.47
CA PHE A 142 -6.85 -3.48 3.65
C PHE A 142 -6.18 -3.37 5.03
N LEU A 143 -5.85 -2.16 5.48
CA LEU A 143 -5.27 -1.93 6.81
C LEU A 143 -6.24 -2.38 7.92
N GLU A 144 -7.50 -1.94 7.85
CA GLU A 144 -8.47 -2.26 8.90
C GLU A 144 -8.78 -3.76 8.97
N CYS A 145 -8.87 -4.44 7.82
CA CYS A 145 -9.03 -5.89 7.77
C CYS A 145 -7.83 -6.60 8.39
N SER A 146 -6.61 -6.20 8.03
CA SER A 146 -5.38 -6.79 8.57
C SER A 146 -5.30 -6.64 10.08
N ILE A 147 -5.56 -5.43 10.59
CA ILE A 147 -5.54 -5.15 12.03
C ILE A 147 -6.63 -5.91 12.79
N CYS A 148 -7.83 -6.02 12.21
CA CYS A 148 -8.91 -6.81 12.79
C CYS A 148 -8.53 -8.29 12.91
N ILE A 149 -8.00 -8.89 11.84
CA ILE A 149 -7.61 -10.30 11.82
C ILE A 149 -6.41 -10.56 12.74
N PHE A 150 -5.43 -9.67 12.80
CA PHE A 150 -4.29 -9.82 13.71
C PHE A 150 -4.76 -9.78 15.17
N ARG A 151 -5.62 -8.81 15.53
CA ARG A 151 -6.20 -8.73 16.87
C ARG A 151 -6.95 -10.00 17.22
N LYS A 152 -7.86 -10.44 16.34
CA LYS A 152 -8.63 -11.68 16.52
C LYS A 152 -7.70 -12.89 16.73
N THR A 153 -6.64 -12.99 15.95
CA THR A 153 -5.69 -14.10 16.03
C THR A 153 -4.94 -14.10 17.37
N LEU A 154 -4.41 -12.94 17.78
CA LEU A 154 -3.69 -12.82 19.05
C LEU A 154 -4.62 -13.03 20.25
N THR A 155 -5.85 -12.49 20.24
CA THR A 155 -6.84 -12.72 21.30
C THR A 155 -7.20 -14.20 21.46
N ASN A 156 -7.28 -14.94 20.35
CA ASN A 156 -7.57 -16.37 20.41
C ASN A 156 -6.34 -17.23 20.76
N CYS A 157 -5.14 -16.64 20.78
CA CYS A 157 -3.92 -17.34 21.15
C CYS A 157 -3.74 -17.35 22.68
N ARG A 158 -4.10 -18.46 23.33
CA ARG A 158 -3.94 -18.63 24.80
C ARG A 158 -2.52 -18.39 25.33
N LYS A 159 -1.50 -18.55 24.48
CA LYS A 159 -0.09 -18.36 24.84
C LYS A 159 0.37 -16.91 24.72
N TYR A 160 -0.38 -16.07 24.01
CA TYR A 160 -0.06 -14.65 23.87
C TYR A 160 -0.68 -13.87 25.03
N PRO A 161 0.08 -13.04 25.77
CA PRO A 161 -0.47 -12.33 26.92
C PRO A 161 -1.53 -11.30 26.51
N GLU A 162 -2.72 -11.39 27.10
CA GLU A 162 -3.85 -10.50 26.76
C GLU A 162 -3.51 -9.02 26.93
N LYS A 163 -2.78 -8.70 28.01
CA LYS A 163 -2.32 -7.34 28.31
C LYS A 163 -1.41 -6.71 27.24
N ASP A 164 -0.76 -7.55 26.40
CA ASP A 164 0.18 -7.10 25.39
C ASP A 164 -0.49 -6.91 24.00
N ILE A 165 -1.74 -7.39 23.84
CA ILE A 165 -2.47 -7.36 22.56
C ILE A 165 -2.63 -5.92 22.04
N ASP A 166 -3.12 -4.99 22.85
CA ASP A 166 -3.36 -3.63 22.37
C ASP A 166 -2.07 -2.95 21.94
N LYS A 167 -0.98 -3.14 22.70
CA LYS A 167 0.33 -2.61 22.35
C LYS A 167 0.84 -3.19 21.03
N ALA A 168 0.76 -4.51 20.86
CA ALA A 168 1.16 -5.15 19.61
C ALA A 168 0.33 -4.66 18.42
N ILE A 169 -0.98 -4.51 18.59
CA ILE A 169 -1.88 -4.07 17.52
C ILE A 169 -1.62 -2.62 17.09
N ILE A 170 -1.28 -1.72 18.02
CA ILE A 170 -0.87 -0.35 17.68
C ILE A 170 0.41 -0.38 16.83
N LEU A 171 1.41 -1.19 17.21
CA LEU A 171 2.66 -1.29 16.47
C LEU A 171 2.47 -1.92 15.08
N TRP A 172 1.64 -2.95 14.97
CA TRP A 172 1.25 -3.51 13.68
C TRP A 172 0.57 -2.48 12.79
N ARG A 173 -0.27 -1.61 13.36
CA ARG A 173 -0.90 -0.52 12.62
C ARG A 173 0.13 0.46 12.08
N TYR A 174 1.16 0.82 12.83
CA TYR A 174 2.25 1.66 12.33
C TYR A 174 3.02 0.99 11.20
N LEU A 175 3.42 -0.28 11.39
CA LEU A 175 4.17 -1.02 10.38
C LEU A 175 3.39 -1.13 9.06
N LEU A 176 2.14 -1.61 9.13
CA LEU A 176 1.30 -1.78 7.94
C LEU A 176 0.94 -0.45 7.28
N ARG A 177 0.71 0.61 8.08
CA ARG A 177 0.49 1.96 7.55
C ARG A 177 1.68 2.40 6.71
N ASP A 178 2.89 2.23 7.23
CA ASP A 178 4.09 2.72 6.54
C ASP A 178 4.46 1.84 5.35
N VAL A 179 4.25 0.51 5.41
CA VAL A 179 4.31 -0.38 4.23
C VAL A 179 3.42 0.18 3.10
N MET A 180 2.16 0.53 3.40
CA MET A 180 1.29 1.10 2.38
C MET A 180 1.72 2.49 1.91
N LYS A 181 2.27 3.34 2.79
CA LYS A 181 2.81 4.64 2.37
C LYS A 181 3.90 4.43 1.33
N LYS A 182 4.81 3.48 1.55
CA LYS A 182 5.89 3.15 0.60
C LYS A 182 5.34 2.60 -0.72
N ILE A 183 4.33 1.73 -0.68
CA ILE A 183 3.63 1.27 -1.90
C ILE A 183 2.98 2.45 -2.64
N LYS A 184 2.38 3.40 -1.91
CA LYS A 184 1.73 4.58 -2.50
C LYS A 184 2.69 5.50 -3.26
N ILE A 185 3.98 5.50 -2.94
CA ILE A 185 5.00 6.28 -3.67
C ILE A 185 5.05 5.82 -5.14
N GLY A 186 5.35 4.54 -5.37
CA GLY A 186 5.45 4.00 -6.73
C GLY A 186 4.11 4.02 -7.47
N TYR A 187 3.00 3.83 -6.74
CA TYR A 187 1.64 3.96 -7.26
C TYR A 187 1.34 5.37 -7.80
N ASN A 188 1.63 6.42 -7.03
CA ASN A 188 1.41 7.80 -7.44
C ASN A 188 2.33 8.19 -8.61
N ALA A 189 3.59 7.71 -8.57
CA ALA A 189 4.55 7.93 -9.64
C ALA A 189 4.09 7.29 -10.97
N ASP A 190 3.59 6.06 -10.95
CA ASP A 190 3.09 5.37 -12.15
C ASP A 190 1.84 6.07 -12.73
N ILE A 191 0.89 6.48 -11.88
CA ILE A 191 -0.28 7.25 -12.32
C ILE A 191 0.16 8.56 -12.98
N SER A 192 1.01 9.34 -12.31
CA SER A 192 1.50 10.62 -12.83
C SER A 192 2.17 10.45 -14.20
N ASN A 193 3.07 9.46 -14.32
CA ASN A 193 3.77 9.17 -15.57
C ASN A 193 2.81 8.80 -16.71
N ARG A 194 1.78 8.01 -16.44
CA ARG A 194 0.78 7.61 -17.45
C ARG A 194 -0.13 8.75 -17.86
N MET A 195 -0.57 9.58 -16.91
CA MET A 195 -1.38 10.76 -17.21
C MET A 195 -0.59 11.78 -18.05
N ASN A 196 0.69 11.98 -17.73
CA ASN A 196 1.57 12.82 -18.54
C ASN A 196 1.74 12.26 -19.95
N ALA A 197 1.94 10.95 -20.12
CA ALA A 197 2.05 10.32 -21.43
C ALA A 197 0.79 10.51 -22.29
N LEU A 198 -0.41 10.33 -21.72
CA LEU A 198 -1.68 10.58 -22.41
C LEU A 198 -1.85 12.05 -22.82
N SER A 199 -1.43 12.99 -21.97
CA SER A 199 -1.50 14.42 -22.29
C SER A 199 -0.55 14.85 -23.42
N LEU A 200 0.60 14.17 -23.56
CA LEU A 200 1.56 14.42 -24.64
C LEU A 200 1.08 13.82 -25.96
N ASP A 201 0.43 12.65 -25.91
CA ASP A 201 -0.15 12.02 -27.09
C ASP A 201 -1.28 12.88 -27.70
N ASP A 202 -2.15 13.44 -26.86
CA ASP A 202 -3.24 14.34 -27.27
C ASP A 202 -2.73 15.68 -27.88
N ARG A 203 -1.59 16.19 -27.38
CA ARG A 203 -0.87 17.33 -27.98
C ARG A 203 -0.21 16.97 -29.31
N SER A 204 0.20 15.71 -29.48
CA SER A 204 0.79 15.25 -30.73
C SER A 204 -0.27 15.14 -31.84
N TYR A 205 -1.48 14.70 -31.52
CA TYR A 205 -2.61 14.64 -32.48
C TYR A 205 -3.11 16.02 -32.90
N THR A 206 -3.07 17.01 -32.00
CA THR A 206 -3.40 18.40 -32.37
C THR A 206 -2.33 19.04 -33.26
N LEU A 207 -1.08 18.57 -33.22
CA LEU A 207 0.00 19.00 -34.12
C LEU A 207 0.12 18.17 -35.41
N THR A 208 -0.47 16.97 -35.47
CA THR A 208 -0.33 16.04 -36.61
C THR A 208 -1.64 15.69 -37.32
N SER A 209 -2.67 16.54 -37.21
CA SER A 209 -3.85 16.52 -38.09
C SER A 209 -3.48 16.88 -39.55
N ASN A 210 -2.65 16.04 -40.19
CA ASN A 210 -2.44 15.92 -41.63
C ASN A 210 -1.58 14.66 -41.94
N ARG A 211 -1.98 13.47 -41.48
CA ARG A 211 -1.75 12.23 -42.25
C ARG A 211 -2.57 11.07 -41.70
N LYS A 212 -3.48 10.55 -42.53
CA LYS A 212 -4.10 9.24 -42.33
C LYS A 212 -3.01 8.17 -42.51
N GLU A 213 -2.93 7.22 -41.59
CA GLU A 213 -2.70 5.82 -41.95
C GLU A 213 -3.04 4.87 -40.79
N SER A 214 -3.58 3.72 -41.18
CA SER A 214 -4.17 2.64 -40.40
C SER A 214 -3.11 1.69 -39.84
N TYR A 215 -3.31 1.20 -38.60
CA TYR A 215 -2.54 0.08 -38.04
C TYR A 215 -3.45 -1.07 -37.58
N PRO A 216 -2.97 -2.33 -37.72
CA PRO A 216 -3.72 -3.53 -37.37
C PRO A 216 -3.61 -3.86 -35.88
N SER A 217 -4.62 -4.60 -35.40
CA SER A 217 -4.80 -5.03 -34.02
C SER A 217 -3.84 -6.15 -33.61
N ASP A 218 -3.00 -5.90 -32.61
CA ASP A 218 -2.20 -6.93 -31.93
C ASP A 218 -2.87 -7.39 -30.64
N SER A 219 -3.28 -8.65 -30.62
CA SER A 219 -3.78 -9.35 -29.44
C SER A 219 -2.64 -10.10 -28.75
N ASN A 220 -1.98 -9.46 -27.79
CA ASN A 220 -1.11 -10.14 -26.84
C ASN A 220 -1.66 -9.96 -25.42
N ARG A 221 -2.49 -10.93 -25.00
CA ARG A 221 -2.88 -11.11 -23.59
C ARG A 221 -1.75 -11.80 -22.85
N THR A 222 -0.89 -11.03 -22.20
CA THR A 222 0.11 -11.53 -21.24
C THR A 222 -0.39 -11.27 -19.80
N ASN A 223 -0.59 -12.37 -19.08
CA ASN A 223 -0.75 -12.59 -17.64
C ASN A 223 -1.04 -11.40 -16.68
N ASP A 224 -2.27 -10.87 -16.72
CA ASP A 224 -2.83 -9.93 -15.71
C ASP A 224 -2.82 -10.45 -14.25
N PHE A 225 -2.62 -11.75 -14.03
CA PHE A 225 -2.68 -12.36 -12.68
C PHE A 225 -1.41 -12.11 -11.87
N ASP A 226 -0.26 -12.03 -12.55
CA ASP A 226 1.03 -11.76 -11.93
C ASP A 226 1.25 -10.26 -11.71
N ASP A 227 0.22 -9.42 -11.84
CA ASP A 227 0.28 -7.95 -11.74
C ASP A 227 -0.28 -7.40 -10.42
N ILE A 228 -0.87 -8.23 -9.54
CA ILE A 228 -1.59 -7.75 -8.35
C ILE A 228 -0.77 -7.85 -7.05
N LEU A 229 0.26 -8.72 -7.01
CA LEU A 229 1.17 -8.88 -5.86
C LEU A 229 2.60 -9.23 -6.26
#